data_AF-A0A1A8P4C5-F1
#
_entry.id   AF-A0A1A8P4C5-F1
#
_cell.length_a   1.000
_cell.length_b   1.000
_cell.length_c   1.000
_cell.angle_alpha   90.00
_cell.angle_beta   90.00
_cell.angle_gamma   90.00
#
_symmetry.space_group_name_H-M   'P 1'
#
loop_
_entity.id
_entity.type
_entity.pdbx_description
1 polymer ?
#
loop_
_entity_poly.entity_id
_entity_poly.type
_entity_poly.pdbx_seq_one_letter_code
_entity_poly.pdbx_strand_id
1 'polypeptide(L)' 'TKDDITPVGGFSLRGCLVSSLEDNGVPSGVKGNIQGNLFKIITKSDVHYFIQAATHQDKMEWIDAIRQQT' A
#
# COMPACT_ATOMS: atom_id res chain seq x y z
N THR A 1 -1.10 -23.10 -11.93
CA THR A 1 -2.54 -23.45 -11.88
C THR A 1 -3.31 -22.24 -12.37
N LYS A 2 -4.47 -22.40 -13.04
CA LYS A 2 -5.21 -21.25 -13.63
C LYS A 2 -5.70 -20.25 -12.57
N ASP A 3 -5.71 -20.68 -11.31
CA ASP A 3 -6.05 -19.89 -10.13
C ASP A 3 -4.97 -18.86 -9.74
N ASP A 4 -3.70 -19.06 -10.12
CA ASP A 4 -2.58 -18.20 -9.67
C ASP A 4 -2.54 -16.81 -10.35
N ILE A 5 -3.39 -16.59 -11.37
CA ILE A 5 -3.47 -15.32 -12.11
C ILE A 5 -4.76 -14.54 -11.82
N THR A 6 -5.69 -15.10 -11.03
CA THR A 6 -6.92 -14.40 -10.67
C THR A 6 -6.63 -13.47 -9.49
N PRO A 7 -6.89 -12.15 -9.60
CA PRO A 7 -6.64 -11.24 -8.50
C PRO A 7 -7.56 -11.56 -7.32
N VAL A 8 -7.00 -11.55 -6.11
CA VAL A 8 -7.77 -11.74 -4.86
C VAL A 8 -8.70 -10.57 -4.53
N GLY A 9 -8.53 -9.44 -5.23
CA GLY A 9 -9.33 -8.23 -5.08
C GLY A 9 -8.71 -7.06 -5.83
N GLY A 10 -9.33 -5.89 -5.73
CA GLY A 10 -8.83 -4.65 -6.33
C GLY A 10 -9.73 -3.44 -6.04
N PHE A 11 -9.19 -2.25 -6.25
CA PHE A 11 -9.90 -0.98 -6.13
C PHE A 11 -9.35 0.05 -7.12
N SER A 12 -10.15 1.08 -7.43
CA SER A 12 -9.75 2.15 -8.33
C SER A 12 -8.73 3.08 -7.67
N LEU A 13 -7.60 3.34 -8.34
CA LEU A 13 -6.60 4.31 -7.86
C LEU A 13 -7.05 5.77 -8.00
N ARG A 14 -7.93 6.10 -8.97
CA ARG A 14 -8.37 7.48 -9.22
C ARG A 14 -8.93 8.14 -7.97
N GLY A 15 -8.32 9.26 -7.57
CA GLY A 15 -8.60 10.06 -6.38
C GLY A 15 -8.39 9.33 -5.05
N CYS A 16 -7.54 8.30 -5.04
CA CYS A 16 -6.91 7.84 -3.81
C CYS A 16 -5.74 8.75 -3.44
N LEU A 17 -5.31 8.68 -2.18
CA LEU A 17 -4.07 9.28 -1.70
C LEU A 17 -3.07 8.17 -1.38
N VAL A 18 -1.81 8.34 -1.74
CA VAL A 18 -0.74 7.40 -1.40
C VAL A 18 0.41 8.10 -0.68
N SER A 19 0.90 7.50 0.40
CA SER A 19 1.98 8.06 1.22
C SER A 19 2.84 6.97 1.85
N SER A 20 4.16 7.21 1.94
CA SER A 20 5.07 6.39 2.74
C SER A 20 4.67 6.43 4.22
N LEU A 21 4.89 5.32 4.92
CA LEU A 21 4.82 5.26 6.38
C LEU A 21 6.21 5.02 6.94
N GLU A 22 6.58 5.85 7.89
CA GLU A 22 7.73 5.58 8.76
C GLU A 22 7.29 4.70 9.93
N ASP A 23 8.24 4.16 10.70
CA ASP A 23 7.97 3.22 11.79
C ASP A 23 6.98 3.78 12.83
N ASN A 24 6.92 5.11 12.98
CA ASN A 24 5.99 5.82 13.87
C ASN A 24 4.59 6.07 13.25
N GLY A 25 4.41 5.79 11.96
CA GLY A 25 3.17 6.01 11.22
C GLY A 25 2.26 4.78 11.14
N VAL A 26 2.68 3.65 11.71
CA VAL A 26 1.92 2.40 11.74
C VAL A 26 0.90 2.45 12.89
N PRO A 27 -0.42 2.29 12.64
CA PRO A 27 -1.41 2.23 13.70
C PRO A 27 -1.14 1.11 14.68
N SER A 28 -1.45 1.34 15.97
CA SER A 28 -1.27 0.38 17.07
C SER A 28 -1.99 -0.97 16.87
N GLY A 29 -2.91 -1.06 15.91
CA GLY A 29 -3.65 -2.28 15.55
C GLY A 29 -3.04 -3.12 14.43
N VAL A 30 -1.97 -2.67 13.75
CA VAL A 30 -1.32 -3.49 12.72
C VAL A 30 -0.41 -4.50 13.42
N LYS A 31 -0.83 -5.77 13.39
CA LYS A 31 -0.26 -6.85 14.20
C LYS A 31 1.05 -7.37 13.56
N GLY A 32 2.19 -7.15 14.22
CA GLY A 32 3.48 -7.76 13.82
C GLY A 32 4.69 -6.89 14.15
N ASN A 33 5.89 -7.48 14.04
CA ASN A 33 7.15 -6.75 14.10
C ASN A 33 7.42 -6.14 12.71
N ILE A 34 6.68 -5.07 12.39
CA ILE A 34 6.64 -4.52 11.04
C ILE A 34 7.94 -3.76 10.78
N GLN A 35 8.86 -4.39 10.06
CA GLN A 35 10.17 -3.86 9.71
C GLN A 35 10.10 -3.03 8.44
N GLY A 36 9.75 -1.74 8.57
CA GLY A 36 9.88 -0.74 7.52
C GLY A 36 9.22 -1.07 6.17
N ASN A 37 9.53 -0.25 5.16
CA ASN A 37 9.06 -0.40 3.77
C ASN A 37 7.53 -0.39 3.60
N LEU A 38 6.80 0.23 4.54
CA LEU A 38 5.35 0.37 4.47
C LEU A 38 4.94 1.65 3.74
N PHE A 39 3.81 1.56 3.08
CA PHE A 39 3.07 2.70 2.57
C PHE A 39 1.58 2.44 2.76
N LYS A 40 0.80 3.53 2.73
CA LYS A 40 -0.66 3.45 2.78
C LYS A 40 -1.29 4.05 1.54
N ILE A 41 -2.45 3.51 1.18
CA ILE A 41 -3.35 4.07 0.19
C ILE A 41 -4.70 4.34 0.86
N ILE A 42 -5.15 5.60 0.82
CA ILE A 42 -6.45 6.02 1.32
C ILE A 42 -7.38 6.18 0.13
N THR A 43 -8.45 5.40 0.09
CA THR A 43 -9.45 5.46 -0.99
C THR A 43 -10.40 6.65 -0.82
N LYS A 44 -11.18 6.96 -1.87
CA LYS A 44 -12.23 7.99 -1.82
C LYS A 44 -13.29 7.77 -0.74
N SER A 45 -13.52 6.52 -0.36
CA SER A 45 -14.44 6.13 0.71
C SER A 45 -13.76 6.05 2.08
N ASP A 46 -12.59 6.66 2.23
CA ASP A 46 -11.79 6.69 3.46
C ASP A 46 -11.44 5.29 4.01
N VAL A 47 -11.25 4.32 3.11
CA VAL A 47 -10.68 3.00 3.45
C VAL A 47 -9.17 3.07 3.32
N HIS A 48 -8.45 2.68 4.37
CA HIS A 48 -6.99 2.76 4.47
C HIS A 48 -6.39 1.38 4.26
N TYR A 49 -5.69 1.19 3.14
CA TYR A 49 -4.92 -0.02 2.87
C TYR A 49 -3.47 0.20 3.27
N PHE A 50 -2.91 -0.74 4.02
CA PHE A 50 -1.50 -0.77 4.41
C PHE A 50 -0.79 -1.87 3.64
N ILE A 51 0.26 -1.52 2.92
CA ILE A 51 0.99 -2.43 2.04
C ILE A 51 2.47 -2.35 2.38
N GLN A 52 3.12 -3.51 2.50
CA GLN A 52 4.56 -3.63 2.70
C GLN A 52 5.21 -4.06 1.39
N ALA A 53 6.23 -3.31 0.96
CA ALA A 53 7.08 -3.71 -0.15
C ALA A 53 8.27 -4.54 0.36
N ALA A 54 8.88 -5.32 -0.54
CA ALA A 54 10.03 -6.17 -0.18
C ALA A 54 11.25 -5.33 0.22
N THR A 55 11.49 -4.21 -0.47
CA THR A 55 12.61 -3.28 -0.18
C THR A 55 12.15 -1.83 -0.11
N HIS A 56 13.04 -0.95 0.38
CA HIS A 56 12.79 0.49 0.37
C HIS A 56 12.64 1.04 -1.06
N GLN A 57 13.44 0.52 -1.99
CA GLN A 57 13.38 0.91 -3.39
C GLN A 57 12.04 0.53 -4.00
N ASP A 58 11.59 -0.72 -3.79
CA ASP A 58 10.28 -1.18 -4.27
C ASP A 58 9.14 -0.33 -3.70
N LYS A 59 9.21 0.03 -2.41
CA LYS A 59 8.23 0.92 -1.78
C LYS A 59 8.13 2.25 -2.55
N MET A 60 9.26 2.87 -2.86
CA MET A 60 9.28 4.16 -3.56
C MET A 60 8.75 4.03 -4.99
N GLU A 61 9.13 2.97 -5.71
CA GLU A 61 8.63 2.68 -7.06
C GLU A 61 7.12 2.46 -7.07
N TRP A 62 6.58 1.70 -6.11
CA TRP A 62 5.14 1.51 -5.97
C TRP A 62 4.41 2.82 -5.69
N ILE A 63 4.92 3.64 -4.76
CA ILE A 63 4.32 4.94 -4.45
C ILE A 63 4.28 5.82 -5.71
N ASP A 64 5.38 5.92 -6.43
CA ASP A 64 5.47 6.79 -7.60
C ASP A 64 4.60 6.28 -8.76
N ALA A 65 4.55 4.96 -8.99
CA ALA A 65 3.66 4.37 -9.98
C ALA A 65 2.17 4.63 -9.65
N ILE A 66 1.78 4.52 -8.38
CA ILE A 66 0.40 4.77 -7.94
C ILE A 66 0.05 6.25 -8.07
N ARG A 67 0.96 7.17 -7.69
CA ARG A 67 0.74 8.63 -7.81
C ARG A 67 0.45 9.07 -9.25
N GLN A 68 1.00 8.39 -10.24
CA GLN A 68 0.72 8.68 -11.64
C GLN A 68 -0.70 8.29 -12.08
N GLN A 69 -1.41 7.47 -11.28
CA GLN A 69 -2.74 6.94 -11.58
C GLN A 69 -3.84 7.53 -10.68
N THR A 70 -3.47 8.27 -9.64
CA THR A 70 -4.40 8.88 -8.66
C THR A 70 -4.98 10.19 -9.14
#